data_AF-A0A8H3EL53-F1
#
_entry.id   AF-A0A8H3EL53-F1
#
_cell.length_a   1.000
_cell.length_b   1.000
_cell.length_c   1.000
_cell.angle_alpha   90.00
_cell.angle_beta   90.00
_cell.angle_gamma   90.00
#
_symmetry.space_group_name_H-M   'P 1'
#
loop_
_entity.id
_entity.type
_entity.pdbx_description
1 polymer ?
#
loop_
_entity_poly.entity_id
_entity_poly.type
_entity_poly.pdbx_seq_one_letter_code
_entity_poly.pdbx_strand_id
1 'polypeptide(L)'
;MDAKNAADVLGIHDMSGKVQALGEKVHELSERPIEIAISAEENLLYHTKTIWLFTYSDLKTIVAPETAFGILSALSGPILTTNQSPRFSIILSRIPLVTFWCWINLLPFAIDNQRQPEAIEEDGENKPWRSMPSGRLSEKHAKWLMWSLYPAAIVASLKLGGLKQCLALIFLGWWYNDLGGADHSCITRNFINACGFLSYASGATEVASRTELLGSPFKPIAWPWFLTIGAVVFTSVQTQDMYDQAGDGLRGRKTVPLVVGDHYARWSIAIAMAIWSVFCPTFWQLGPGSYAMSMITSGIIIFRTLTKRSVPADKLTFRIWNLWMVMLYLMPLFKRIKGGSWL
;
A
#
# COMPACT_ATOMS: atom_id res chain seq x y z
N MET A 1 -26.34 79.69 24.16
CA MET A 1 -25.45 78.59 24.55
C MET A 1 -25.38 77.67 23.35
N ASP A 2 -24.29 77.76 22.58
CA ASP A 2 -24.17 77.11 21.28
C ASP A 2 -24.01 75.59 21.44
N ALA A 3 -24.84 74.82 20.75
CA ALA A 3 -24.82 73.36 20.77
C ALA A 3 -23.48 72.75 20.32
N LYS A 4 -22.68 73.51 19.56
CA LYS A 4 -21.31 73.13 19.17
C LYS A 4 -20.33 73.07 20.34
N ASN A 5 -20.43 73.97 21.31
CA ASN A 5 -19.50 74.02 22.45
C ASN A 5 -19.77 72.94 23.51
N ALA A 6 -20.96 72.32 23.52
CA ALA A 6 -21.27 71.26 24.47
C ALA A 6 -20.63 69.90 24.07
N ALA A 7 -20.45 69.64 22.76
CA ALA A 7 -19.88 68.40 22.26
C ALA A 7 -18.35 68.32 22.46
N ASP A 8 -17.66 69.46 22.36
CA ASP A 8 -16.21 69.56 22.55
C ASP A 8 -15.80 69.50 24.03
N VAL A 9 -16.60 70.07 24.95
CA VAL A 9 -16.36 69.99 26.40
C VAL A 9 -16.64 68.59 26.97
N LEU A 10 -17.54 67.81 26.33
CA LEU A 10 -17.87 66.45 26.74
C LEU A 10 -17.02 65.36 26.05
N GLY A 11 -16.03 65.73 25.23
CA GLY A 11 -15.11 64.77 24.58
C GLY A 11 -15.79 63.79 23.62
N ILE A 12 -16.95 64.15 23.06
CA ILE A 12 -17.82 63.22 22.30
C ILE A 12 -17.16 62.78 20.98
N HIS A 13 -16.37 63.65 20.34
CA HIS A 13 -15.60 63.30 19.14
C HIS A 13 -14.48 62.28 19.42
N ASP A 14 -13.82 62.35 20.58
CA ASP A 14 -12.80 61.39 21.04
C ASP A 14 -13.43 60.04 21.43
N MET A 15 -14.63 60.05 22.00
CA MET A 15 -15.40 58.82 22.25
C MET A 15 -15.80 58.09 20.96
N SER A 16 -16.25 58.81 19.93
CA SER A 16 -16.65 58.19 18.66
C SER A 16 -15.48 57.43 18.00
N GLY A 17 -14.28 58.03 17.96
CA GLY A 17 -13.08 57.39 17.42
C GLY A 17 -12.63 56.18 18.25
N LYS A 18 -12.72 56.27 19.59
CA LYS A 18 -12.41 55.17 20.50
C LYS A 18 -13.38 54.00 20.37
N VAL A 19 -14.68 54.27 20.20
CA VAL A 19 -15.71 53.24 19.98
C VAL A 19 -15.50 52.54 18.64
N GLN A 20 -15.17 53.27 17.58
CA GLN A 20 -14.86 52.67 16.28
C GLN A 20 -13.60 51.79 16.34
N ALA A 21 -12.53 52.27 16.96
CA ALA A 21 -11.30 51.48 17.14
C ALA A 21 -11.51 50.25 18.03
N LEU A 22 -12.38 50.33 19.05
CA LEU A 22 -12.78 49.16 19.83
C LEU A 22 -13.59 48.17 19.00
N GLY A 23 -14.51 48.65 18.16
CA GLY A 23 -15.31 47.82 17.25
C GLY A 23 -14.44 47.05 16.26
N GLU A 24 -13.47 47.73 15.63
CA GLU A 24 -12.50 47.10 14.72
C GLU A 24 -11.63 46.06 15.44
N LYS A 25 -11.17 46.38 16.66
CA LYS A 25 -10.35 45.45 17.46
C LYS A 25 -11.14 44.24 17.97
N VAL A 26 -12.41 44.42 18.31
CA VAL A 26 -13.32 43.32 18.68
C VAL A 26 -13.63 42.45 17.47
N HIS A 27 -13.82 43.05 16.30
CA HIS A 27 -14.02 42.32 15.05
C HIS A 27 -12.77 41.50 14.67
N GLU A 28 -11.57 42.10 14.69
CA GLU A 28 -10.29 41.43 14.46
C GLU A 28 -10.07 40.26 15.45
N LEU A 29 -10.36 40.48 16.75
CA LEU A 29 -10.27 39.43 17.76
C LEU A 29 -11.30 38.30 17.56
N SER A 30 -12.44 38.59 16.92
CA SER A 30 -13.47 37.59 16.60
C SER A 30 -13.15 36.77 15.35
N GLU A 31 -12.49 37.37 14.36
CA GLU A 31 -12.16 36.70 13.09
C GLU A 31 -10.84 35.93 13.17
N ARG A 32 -9.87 36.39 13.97
CA ARG A 32 -8.56 35.75 14.10
C ARG A 32 -8.60 34.26 14.50
N PRO A 33 -9.45 33.80 15.44
CA PRO A 33 -9.59 32.37 15.72
C PRO A 33 -10.16 31.57 14.54
N ILE A 34 -11.04 32.18 13.75
CA ILE A 34 -11.66 31.57 12.56
C ILE A 34 -10.61 31.43 11.46
N GLU A 35 -9.80 32.46 11.20
CA GLU A 35 -8.69 32.41 10.24
C GLU A 35 -7.64 31.35 10.61
N ILE A 36 -7.29 31.26 11.91
CA ILE A 36 -6.36 30.23 12.41
C ILE A 36 -6.94 28.83 12.19
N ALA A 37 -8.24 28.63 12.46
CA ALA A 37 -8.90 27.35 12.26
C ALA A 37 -8.95 26.95 10.77
N ILE A 38 -9.29 27.89 9.88
CA ILE A 38 -9.29 27.67 8.42
C ILE A 38 -7.88 27.33 7.95
N SER A 39 -6.85 28.08 8.37
CA SER A 39 -5.46 27.81 8.02
C SER A 39 -4.99 26.44 8.54
N ALA A 40 -5.40 26.05 9.76
CA ALA A 40 -5.08 24.74 10.31
C ALA A 40 -5.76 23.60 9.53
N GLU A 41 -7.01 23.79 9.11
CA GLU A 41 -7.74 22.83 8.27
C GLU A 41 -7.10 22.68 6.89
N GLU A 42 -6.75 23.80 6.23
CA GLU A 42 -6.06 23.80 4.94
C GLU A 42 -4.70 23.08 5.03
N ASN A 43 -3.93 23.35 6.08
CA ASN A 43 -2.66 22.68 6.35
C ASN A 43 -2.85 21.17 6.58
N LEU A 44 -3.84 20.79 7.39
CA LEU A 44 -4.15 19.38 7.64
C LEU A 44 -4.53 18.67 6.35
N LEU A 45 -5.45 19.24 5.56
CA LEU A 45 -5.89 18.69 4.29
C LEU A 45 -4.71 18.54 3.32
N TYR A 46 -3.82 19.54 3.29
CA TYR A 46 -2.61 19.50 2.47
C TYR A 46 -1.71 18.31 2.85
N HIS A 47 -1.42 18.14 4.14
CA HIS A 47 -0.55 17.07 4.63
C HIS A 47 -1.20 15.69 4.48
N THR A 48 -2.50 15.54 4.77
CA THR A 48 -3.25 14.31 4.56
C THR A 48 -3.26 13.91 3.09
N LYS A 49 -3.49 14.86 2.18
CA LYS A 49 -3.41 14.61 0.74
C LYS A 49 -1.99 14.18 0.33
N THR A 50 -0.95 14.80 0.86
CA THR A 50 0.44 14.41 0.56
C THR A 50 0.75 12.99 1.03
N ILE A 51 0.31 12.59 2.23
CA ILE A 51 0.45 11.21 2.74
C ILE A 51 -0.34 10.23 1.86
N TRP A 52 -1.56 10.58 1.48
CA TRP A 52 -2.40 9.77 0.61
C TRP A 52 -1.74 9.54 -0.77
N LEU A 53 -1.18 10.58 -1.38
CA LEU A 53 -0.52 10.50 -2.68
C LEU A 53 0.70 9.56 -2.66
N PHE A 54 1.45 9.45 -1.56
CA PHE A 54 2.54 8.48 -1.47
C PHE A 54 2.08 7.04 -1.68
N THR A 55 0.91 6.69 -1.15
CA THR A 55 0.44 5.30 -1.10
C THR A 55 -0.72 5.02 -2.06
N TYR A 56 -1.23 6.01 -2.78
CA TYR A 56 -2.48 5.90 -3.55
C TYR A 56 -2.51 4.71 -4.53
N SER A 57 -1.43 4.50 -5.29
CA SER A 57 -1.33 3.33 -6.19
C SER A 57 -1.31 2.02 -5.40
N ASP A 58 -0.63 2.04 -4.26
CA ASP A 58 -0.24 0.86 -3.50
C ASP A 58 -1.32 0.41 -2.51
N LEU A 59 -2.31 1.27 -2.24
CA LEU A 59 -3.52 0.90 -1.52
C LEU A 59 -4.22 -0.30 -2.20
N LYS A 60 -4.25 -0.31 -3.53
CA LYS A 60 -4.95 -1.35 -4.32
C LYS A 60 -4.05 -2.53 -4.70
N THR A 61 -2.73 -2.37 -4.62
CA THR A 61 -1.77 -3.38 -5.10
C THR A 61 -1.04 -4.09 -3.96
N ILE A 62 -0.94 -3.46 -2.79
CA ILE A 62 -0.30 -4.02 -1.59
C ILE A 62 -1.27 -4.02 -0.41
N VAL A 63 -1.73 -2.85 0.04
CA VAL A 63 -2.45 -2.77 1.32
C VAL A 63 -3.73 -3.61 1.33
N ALA A 64 -4.59 -3.45 0.32
CA ALA A 64 -5.84 -4.21 0.24
C ALA A 64 -5.62 -5.71 -0.03
N PRO A 65 -4.81 -6.13 -1.04
CA PRO A 65 -4.53 -7.55 -1.26
C PRO A 65 -3.90 -8.25 -0.05
N GLU A 66 -2.93 -7.63 0.61
CA GLU A 66 -2.23 -8.24 1.75
C GLU A 66 -3.08 -8.21 3.03
N THR A 67 -3.96 -7.21 3.19
CA THR A 67 -5.03 -7.28 4.20
C THR A 67 -5.92 -8.49 3.95
N ALA A 68 -6.38 -8.68 2.71
CA ALA A 68 -7.21 -9.82 2.35
C ALA A 68 -6.45 -11.13 2.60
N PHE A 69 -5.16 -11.22 2.23
CA PHE A 69 -4.32 -12.38 2.52
C PHE A 69 -4.33 -12.72 4.01
N GLY A 70 -4.01 -11.74 4.86
CA GLY A 70 -3.91 -11.95 6.30
C GLY A 70 -5.23 -12.43 6.92
N ILE A 71 -6.34 -11.80 6.54
CA ILE A 71 -7.67 -12.13 7.05
C ILE A 71 -8.13 -13.51 6.56
N LEU A 72 -7.97 -13.81 5.26
CA LEU A 72 -8.35 -15.10 4.68
C LEU A 72 -7.50 -16.25 5.23
N SER A 73 -6.22 -16.01 5.44
CA SER A 73 -5.31 -16.98 6.05
C SER A 73 -5.67 -17.24 7.52
N ALA A 74 -5.98 -16.20 8.29
CA ALA A 74 -6.48 -16.36 9.66
C ALA A 74 -7.84 -17.09 9.72
N LEU A 75 -8.75 -16.80 8.79
CA LEU A 75 -10.01 -17.51 8.64
C LEU A 75 -9.84 -18.97 8.20
N SER A 76 -8.73 -19.35 7.58
CA SER A 76 -8.43 -20.76 7.30
C SER A 76 -8.14 -21.57 8.58
N GLY A 77 -7.95 -20.89 9.72
CA GLY A 77 -7.88 -21.50 11.04
C GLY A 77 -6.83 -22.61 11.10
N PRO A 78 -7.20 -23.85 11.45
CA PRO A 78 -6.25 -24.94 11.64
C PRO A 78 -5.59 -25.41 10.35
N ILE A 79 -5.92 -24.86 9.17
CA ILE A 79 -5.19 -25.15 7.94
C ILE A 79 -3.83 -24.46 7.95
N LEU A 80 -3.79 -23.14 8.13
CA LEU A 80 -2.54 -22.37 8.12
C LEU A 80 -2.04 -21.98 9.51
N THR A 81 -2.94 -21.89 10.49
CA THR A 81 -2.65 -21.31 11.80
C THR A 81 -2.84 -22.30 12.94
N THR A 82 -2.32 -21.98 14.12
CA THR A 82 -2.53 -22.75 15.36
C THR A 82 -3.94 -22.57 15.93
N ASN A 83 -4.73 -21.61 15.42
CA ASN A 83 -6.10 -21.37 15.86
C ASN A 83 -7.05 -22.46 15.34
N GLN A 84 -7.46 -23.36 16.24
CA GLN A 84 -8.34 -24.49 15.92
C GLN A 84 -9.78 -24.09 15.59
N SER A 85 -10.25 -22.95 16.10
CA SER A 85 -11.64 -22.53 15.98
C SER A 85 -11.73 -21.01 15.79
N PRO A 86 -11.23 -20.47 14.66
CA PRO A 86 -11.32 -19.04 14.39
C PRO A 86 -12.79 -18.62 14.29
N ARG A 87 -13.16 -17.67 15.14
CA ARG A 87 -14.49 -17.05 15.13
C ARG A 87 -14.50 -15.97 14.06
N PHE A 88 -15.40 -16.11 13.08
CA PHE A 88 -15.50 -15.21 11.93
C PHE A 88 -15.58 -13.73 12.34
N SER A 89 -16.46 -13.40 13.28
CA SER A 89 -16.63 -12.02 13.78
C SER A 89 -15.36 -11.45 14.40
N ILE A 90 -14.62 -12.26 15.17
CA ILE A 90 -13.38 -11.82 15.81
C ILE A 90 -12.33 -11.55 14.72
N ILE A 91 -12.13 -12.47 13.78
CA ILE A 91 -11.12 -12.28 12.72
C ILE A 91 -11.45 -11.08 11.85
N LEU A 92 -12.72 -10.91 11.43
CA LEU A 92 -13.12 -9.74 10.65
C LEU A 92 -12.95 -8.42 11.41
N SER A 93 -13.16 -8.40 12.73
CA SER A 93 -12.91 -7.20 13.55
C SER A 93 -11.43 -6.75 13.54
N ARG A 94 -10.51 -7.62 13.06
CA ARG A 94 -9.08 -7.30 12.93
C ARG A 94 -8.73 -6.57 11.63
N ILE A 95 -9.65 -6.47 10.66
CA ILE A 95 -9.41 -5.79 9.38
C ILE A 95 -8.74 -4.42 9.58
N PRO A 96 -9.23 -3.50 10.44
CA PRO A 96 -8.59 -2.21 10.62
C PRO A 96 -7.14 -2.28 11.10
N LEU A 97 -6.83 -3.24 11.99
CA LEU A 97 -5.49 -3.43 12.53
C LEU A 97 -4.54 -4.02 11.50
N VAL A 98 -5.00 -5.00 10.72
CA VAL A 98 -4.22 -5.61 9.64
C VAL A 98 -3.95 -4.58 8.55
N THR A 99 -4.98 -3.83 8.13
CA THR A 99 -4.83 -2.74 7.15
C THR A 99 -3.87 -1.67 7.64
N PHE A 100 -4.00 -1.25 8.91
CA PHE A 100 -3.06 -0.30 9.50
C PHE A 100 -1.63 -0.86 9.52
N TRP A 101 -1.43 -2.12 9.90
CA TRP A 101 -0.11 -2.75 9.93
C TRP A 101 0.52 -2.83 8.53
N CYS A 102 -0.24 -3.23 7.50
CA CYS A 102 0.23 -3.22 6.12
C CYS A 102 0.60 -1.80 5.68
N TRP A 103 -0.26 -0.82 5.97
CA TRP A 103 -0.05 0.56 5.55
C TRP A 103 1.12 1.24 6.25
N ILE A 104 1.29 1.07 7.57
CA ILE A 104 2.38 1.72 8.32
C ILE A 104 3.75 1.14 7.95
N ASN A 105 3.81 -0.14 7.57
CA ASN A 105 5.05 -0.75 7.05
C ASN A 105 5.33 -0.34 5.59
N LEU A 106 4.29 -0.06 4.80
CA LEU A 106 4.42 0.38 3.40
C LEU A 106 4.80 1.85 3.26
N LEU A 107 4.23 2.72 4.08
CA LEU A 107 4.37 4.17 3.94
C LEU A 107 5.84 4.66 3.88
N PRO A 108 6.75 4.29 4.82
CA PRO A 108 8.13 4.72 4.73
C PRO A 108 8.83 4.18 3.47
N PHE A 109 8.56 2.94 3.06
CA PHE A 109 9.06 2.38 1.80
C PHE A 109 8.56 3.16 0.57
N ALA A 110 7.27 3.51 0.55
CA ALA A 110 6.68 4.26 -0.56
C ALA A 110 7.30 5.66 -0.69
N ILE A 111 7.62 6.31 0.43
CA ILE A 111 8.34 7.59 0.44
C ILE A 111 9.77 7.38 -0.10
N ASP A 112 10.46 6.36 0.39
CA ASP A 112 11.83 6.04 -0.02
C ASP A 112 11.96 5.75 -1.52
N ASN A 113 11.01 4.98 -2.07
CA ASN A 113 10.97 4.65 -3.49
C ASN A 113 10.67 5.84 -4.39
N GLN A 114 10.17 6.95 -3.85
CA GLN A 114 9.82 8.15 -4.62
C GLN A 114 10.85 9.28 -4.44
N ARG A 115 11.66 9.28 -3.36
CA ARG A 115 12.40 10.48 -2.92
C ARG A 115 13.67 10.82 -3.67
N GLN A 116 14.24 9.88 -4.41
CA GLN A 116 15.52 10.09 -5.10
C GLN A 116 15.27 10.91 -6.38
N PRO A 117 16.21 11.77 -6.82
CA PRO A 117 16.05 12.58 -8.03
C PRO A 117 15.64 11.76 -9.26
N GLU A 118 16.25 10.59 -9.45
CA GLU A 118 15.96 9.66 -10.56
C GLU A 118 14.55 9.06 -10.44
N ALA A 119 14.07 8.85 -9.21
CA ALA A 119 12.70 8.38 -8.96
C ALA A 119 11.66 9.50 -9.20
N ILE A 120 12.02 10.75 -8.94
CA ILE A 120 11.16 11.91 -9.24
C ILE A 120 11.02 12.09 -10.75
N GLU A 121 12.10 11.90 -11.52
CA GLU A 121 12.07 11.91 -12.98
C GLU A 121 11.24 10.74 -13.54
N GLU A 122 11.48 9.51 -13.06
CA GLU A 122 10.67 8.32 -13.38
C GLU A 122 9.18 8.57 -13.15
N ASP A 123 8.83 9.06 -11.96
CA ASP A 123 7.43 9.32 -11.60
C ASP A 123 6.87 10.54 -12.32
N GLY A 124 7.69 11.51 -12.74
CA GLY A 124 7.26 12.61 -13.59
C GLY A 124 6.65 12.12 -14.90
N GLU A 125 7.22 11.06 -15.48
CA GLU A 125 6.70 10.41 -16.68
C GLU A 125 5.50 9.49 -16.34
N ASN A 126 5.68 8.55 -15.41
CA ASN A 126 4.70 7.49 -15.20
C ASN A 126 3.48 7.95 -14.36
N LYS A 127 3.71 8.81 -13.36
CA LYS A 127 2.82 9.12 -12.22
C LYS A 127 2.96 10.58 -11.74
N PRO A 128 2.79 11.60 -12.62
CA PRO A 128 3.10 13.01 -12.32
C PRO A 128 2.29 13.60 -11.15
N TRP A 129 1.19 12.94 -10.77
CA TRP A 129 0.36 13.31 -9.63
C TRP A 129 0.98 12.98 -8.26
N ARG A 130 2.07 12.19 -8.19
CA ARG A 130 2.72 11.80 -6.93
C ARG A 130 3.30 12.99 -6.18
N SER A 131 3.53 12.83 -4.87
CA SER A 131 3.85 13.91 -3.94
C SER A 131 5.04 14.76 -4.36
N MET A 132 6.13 14.15 -4.83
CA MET A 132 7.35 14.89 -5.22
C MET A 132 7.32 15.42 -6.65
N PRO A 133 6.92 14.64 -7.68
CA PRO A 133 6.75 15.19 -9.03
C PRO A 133 5.78 16.37 -9.10
N SER A 134 4.73 16.37 -8.27
CA SER A 134 3.78 17.49 -8.17
C SER A 134 4.22 18.63 -7.24
N GLY A 135 5.46 18.59 -6.73
CA GLY A 135 6.04 19.67 -5.92
C GLY A 135 5.43 19.84 -4.52
N ARG A 136 4.72 18.84 -3.99
CA ARG A 136 4.04 18.94 -2.66
C ARG A 136 4.97 18.70 -1.48
N LEU A 137 6.11 18.10 -1.70
CA LEU A 137 7.09 17.84 -0.65
C LEU A 137 8.48 17.80 -1.27
N SER A 138 9.45 18.48 -0.65
CA SER A 138 10.86 18.36 -1.05
C SER A 138 11.45 17.02 -0.59
N GLU A 139 12.49 16.54 -1.27
CA GLU A 139 13.25 15.34 -0.90
C GLU A 139 13.70 15.33 0.57
N LYS A 140 14.20 16.47 1.06
CA LYS A 140 14.67 16.62 2.46
C LYS A 140 13.54 16.34 3.46
N HIS A 141 12.39 16.98 3.28
CA HIS A 141 11.22 16.76 4.13
C HIS A 141 10.66 15.33 4.01
N ALA A 142 10.65 14.76 2.80
CA ALA A 142 10.26 13.37 2.56
C ALA A 142 11.15 12.40 3.37
N LYS A 143 12.48 12.62 3.33
CA LYS A 143 13.44 11.86 4.13
C LYS A 143 13.11 11.95 5.63
N TRP A 144 12.95 13.13 6.20
CA TRP A 144 12.62 13.27 7.63
C TRP A 144 11.33 12.55 8.02
N LEU A 145 10.29 12.67 7.20
CA LEU A 145 9.03 11.97 7.40
C LEU A 145 9.25 10.44 7.41
N MET A 146 9.96 9.91 6.41
CA MET A 146 10.32 8.49 6.31
C MET A 146 11.07 7.98 7.54
N TRP A 147 12.10 8.70 7.99
CA TRP A 147 12.88 8.33 9.19
C TRP A 147 12.03 8.30 10.46
N SER A 148 11.01 9.17 10.58
CA SER A 148 10.07 9.14 11.71
C SER A 148 9.09 7.96 11.66
N LEU A 149 8.75 7.50 10.44
CA LEU A 149 7.78 6.43 10.22
C LEU A 149 8.35 5.03 10.43
N TYR A 150 9.65 4.81 10.21
CA TYR A 150 10.26 3.51 10.51
C TYR A 150 10.16 3.11 12.00
N PRO A 151 10.51 3.97 12.98
CA PRO A 151 10.24 3.71 14.39
C PRO A 151 8.76 3.48 14.68
N ALA A 152 7.86 4.24 14.05
CA ALA A 152 6.42 4.06 14.23
C ALA A 152 5.95 2.67 13.75
N ALA A 153 6.45 2.19 12.61
CA ALA A 153 6.17 0.86 12.09
C ALA A 153 6.71 -0.25 13.01
N ILE A 154 7.90 -0.07 13.58
CA ILE A 154 8.48 -1.01 14.56
C ILE A 154 7.61 -1.06 15.82
N VAL A 155 7.23 0.09 16.38
CA VAL A 155 6.37 0.17 17.59
C VAL A 155 4.99 -0.44 17.31
N ALA A 156 4.39 -0.16 16.14
CA ALA A 156 3.15 -0.78 15.73
C ALA A 156 3.28 -2.31 15.65
N SER A 157 4.36 -2.82 15.05
CA SER A 157 4.61 -4.25 14.89
C SER A 157 4.93 -4.95 16.22
N LEU A 158 5.58 -4.27 17.18
CA LEU A 158 5.75 -4.75 18.54
C LEU A 158 4.39 -4.94 19.25
N LYS A 159 3.44 -4.03 19.04
CA LYS A 159 2.13 -4.06 19.70
C LYS A 159 1.14 -5.01 19.02
N LEU A 160 1.17 -5.08 17.69
CA LEU A 160 0.18 -5.81 16.88
C LEU A 160 0.64 -7.23 16.50
N GLY A 161 1.95 -7.49 16.48
CA GLY A 161 2.58 -8.67 15.86
C GLY A 161 3.29 -8.30 14.55
N GLY A 162 4.04 -9.23 13.99
CA GLY A 162 4.70 -9.05 12.70
C GLY A 162 6.06 -8.34 12.76
N LEU A 163 6.71 -8.28 13.94
CA LEU A 163 7.99 -7.56 14.10
C LEU A 163 9.08 -8.09 13.16
N LYS A 164 9.21 -9.41 13.03
CA LYS A 164 10.25 -10.02 12.17
C LYS A 164 10.06 -9.61 10.71
N GLN A 165 8.80 -9.58 10.26
CA GLN A 165 8.38 -9.19 8.92
C GLN A 165 8.58 -7.69 8.71
N CYS A 166 8.28 -6.85 9.70
CA CYS A 166 8.58 -5.42 9.68
C CYS A 166 10.09 -5.16 9.49
N LEU A 167 10.95 -5.81 10.27
CA LEU A 167 12.40 -5.68 10.14
C LEU A 167 12.90 -6.18 8.78
N ALA A 168 12.34 -7.29 8.28
CA ALA A 168 12.63 -7.78 6.94
C ALA A 168 12.20 -6.77 5.85
N LEU A 169 11.02 -6.17 5.97
CA LEU A 169 10.53 -5.13 5.03
C LEU A 169 11.41 -3.88 5.04
N ILE A 170 11.90 -3.45 6.21
CA ILE A 170 12.85 -2.33 6.32
C ILE A 170 14.14 -2.67 5.57
N PHE A 171 14.71 -3.85 5.83
CA PHE A 171 15.93 -4.29 5.14
C PHE A 171 15.73 -4.42 3.63
N LEU A 172 14.62 -5.03 3.20
CA LEU A 172 14.29 -5.18 1.78
C LEU A 172 14.08 -3.83 1.11
N GLY A 173 13.45 -2.88 1.79
CA GLY A 173 13.27 -1.51 1.28
C GLY A 173 14.60 -0.78 1.09
N TRP A 174 15.50 -0.87 2.09
CA TRP A 174 16.85 -0.34 1.99
C TRP A 174 17.64 -0.99 0.84
N TRP A 175 17.53 -2.31 0.66
CA TRP A 175 18.16 -3.00 -0.46
C TRP A 175 17.56 -2.56 -1.81
N TYR A 176 16.23 -2.44 -1.87
CA TYR A 176 15.51 -2.04 -3.08
C TYR A 176 15.92 -0.64 -3.55
N ASN A 177 15.95 0.35 -2.63
CA ASN A 177 16.13 1.77 -2.96
C ASN A 177 17.58 2.24 -2.84
N ASP A 178 18.23 2.08 -1.69
CA ASP A 178 19.55 2.69 -1.43
C ASP A 178 20.71 1.86 -1.96
N LEU A 179 20.56 0.53 -2.06
CA LEU A 179 21.57 -0.35 -2.64
C LEU A 179 21.32 -0.68 -4.12
N GLY A 180 20.32 -0.07 -4.76
CA GLY A 180 20.02 -0.26 -6.19
C GLY A 180 19.51 -1.66 -6.55
N GLY A 181 19.00 -2.43 -5.58
CA GLY A 181 18.49 -3.78 -5.81
C GLY A 181 17.31 -3.83 -6.80
N ALA A 182 16.56 -2.73 -6.92
CA ALA A 182 15.49 -2.57 -7.89
C ALA A 182 15.94 -2.21 -9.31
N ASP A 183 17.17 -1.69 -9.45
CA ASP A 183 17.60 -1.01 -10.67
C ASP A 183 18.55 -1.87 -11.50
N HIS A 184 19.43 -2.66 -10.86
CA HIS A 184 20.53 -3.34 -11.54
C HIS A 184 20.21 -4.73 -12.13
N SER A 185 19.12 -5.37 -11.73
CA SER A 185 18.76 -6.73 -12.17
C SER A 185 17.27 -7.01 -12.01
N CYS A 186 16.61 -7.42 -13.10
CA CYS A 186 15.19 -7.80 -13.07
C CYS A 186 14.93 -9.00 -12.14
N ILE A 187 15.89 -9.93 -12.04
CA ILE A 187 15.81 -11.09 -11.15
C ILE A 187 15.87 -10.63 -9.69
N THR A 188 16.82 -9.74 -9.36
CA THR A 188 16.98 -9.22 -7.99
C THR A 188 15.76 -8.40 -7.58
N ARG A 189 15.27 -7.51 -8.46
CA ARG A 189 14.03 -6.75 -8.26
C ARG A 189 12.84 -7.67 -7.97
N ASN A 190 12.62 -8.68 -8.80
CA ASN A 190 11.54 -9.64 -8.62
C ASN A 190 11.69 -10.47 -7.34
N PHE A 191 12.93 -10.82 -6.98
CA PHE A 191 13.23 -11.53 -5.73
C PHE A 191 12.90 -10.68 -4.50
N ILE A 192 13.32 -9.41 -4.48
CA ILE A 192 13.00 -8.49 -3.39
C ILE A 192 11.49 -8.28 -3.28
N ASN A 193 10.79 -8.09 -4.41
CA ASN A 193 9.33 -8.01 -4.44
C ASN A 193 8.68 -9.28 -3.86
N ALA A 194 9.13 -10.47 -4.26
CA ALA A 194 8.63 -11.73 -3.74
C ALA A 194 8.83 -11.86 -2.21
N CYS A 195 10.01 -11.50 -1.71
CA CYS A 195 10.29 -11.47 -0.27
C CYS A 195 9.42 -10.42 0.46
N GLY A 196 9.16 -9.28 -0.16
CA GLY A 196 8.27 -8.25 0.36
C GLY A 196 6.84 -8.74 0.51
N PHE A 197 6.27 -9.32 -0.56
CA PHE A 197 4.93 -9.93 -0.53
C PHE A 197 4.85 -11.06 0.50
N LEU A 198 5.86 -11.93 0.59
CA LEU A 198 5.91 -12.97 1.62
C LEU A 198 5.90 -12.39 3.04
N SER A 199 6.64 -11.31 3.26
CA SER A 199 6.70 -10.61 4.56
C SER A 199 5.37 -9.96 4.91
N TYR A 200 4.71 -9.29 3.95
CA TYR A 200 3.36 -8.75 4.15
C TYR A 200 2.34 -9.86 4.41
N ALA A 201 2.33 -10.91 3.60
CA ALA A 201 1.40 -12.03 3.70
C ALA A 201 1.49 -12.71 5.08
N SER A 202 2.71 -13.06 5.51
CA SER A 202 2.93 -13.68 6.82
C SER A 202 2.65 -12.71 7.97
N GLY A 203 3.14 -11.46 7.91
CA GLY A 203 2.92 -10.48 8.98
C GLY A 203 1.45 -10.07 9.14
N ALA A 204 0.73 -9.86 8.04
CA ALA A 204 -0.71 -9.59 8.04
C ALA A 204 -1.49 -10.77 8.65
N THR A 205 -1.10 -12.01 8.32
CA THR A 205 -1.69 -13.22 8.91
C THR A 205 -1.41 -13.29 10.42
N GLU A 206 -0.22 -12.93 10.87
CA GLU A 206 0.15 -12.90 12.28
C GLU A 206 -0.71 -11.90 13.07
N VAL A 207 -0.84 -10.67 12.55
CA VAL A 207 -1.69 -9.62 13.15
C VAL A 207 -3.17 -10.03 13.20
N ALA A 208 -3.64 -10.69 12.14
CA ALA A 208 -5.01 -11.20 12.02
C ALA A 208 -5.29 -12.37 12.99
N SER A 209 -4.32 -13.27 13.18
CA SER A 209 -4.50 -14.54 13.88
C SER A 209 -4.25 -14.50 15.39
N ARG A 210 -3.60 -13.43 15.88
CA ARG A 210 -3.17 -13.18 17.27
C ARG A 210 -3.14 -14.41 18.19
N THR A 211 -2.01 -15.09 18.22
CA THR A 211 -1.66 -16.10 19.21
C THR A 211 -0.40 -15.63 19.93
N GLU A 212 -0.59 -14.86 21.01
CA GLU A 212 0.44 -14.40 21.95
C GLU A 212 1.59 -13.53 21.37
N LEU A 213 2.29 -12.79 22.23
CA LEU A 213 3.44 -11.95 21.85
C LEU A 213 4.69 -12.77 21.47
N LEU A 214 4.74 -14.03 21.92
CA LEU A 214 5.91 -14.90 21.86
C LEU A 214 5.48 -16.30 21.38
N GLY A 215 4.99 -16.40 20.14
CA GLY A 215 4.66 -17.68 19.52
C GLY A 215 4.47 -17.51 18.01
N SER A 216 4.92 -18.48 17.21
CA SER A 216 4.57 -18.47 15.78
C SER A 216 3.12 -18.94 15.64
N PRO A 217 2.23 -18.14 15.01
CA PRO A 217 0.84 -18.54 14.81
C PRO A 217 0.70 -19.60 13.71
N PHE A 218 1.79 -20.02 13.06
CA PHE A 218 1.78 -20.77 11.81
C PHE A 218 1.96 -22.26 12.02
N LYS A 219 1.18 -23.07 11.30
CA LYS A 219 1.49 -24.49 11.11
C LYS A 219 2.60 -24.67 10.07
N PRO A 220 3.32 -25.80 10.08
CA PRO A 220 4.39 -26.05 9.11
C PRO A 220 3.98 -25.87 7.64
N ILE A 221 2.75 -26.22 7.27
CA ILE A 221 2.21 -26.07 5.90
C ILE A 221 2.06 -24.61 5.44
N ALA A 222 2.04 -23.65 6.37
CA ALA A 222 1.93 -22.23 6.02
C ALA A 222 3.17 -21.71 5.30
N TRP A 223 4.36 -22.18 5.66
CA TRP A 223 5.61 -21.72 5.04
C TRP A 223 5.71 -22.12 3.55
N PRO A 224 5.46 -23.39 3.14
CA PRO A 224 5.36 -23.74 1.73
C PRO A 224 4.30 -22.94 0.98
N TRP A 225 3.18 -22.60 1.62
CA TRP A 225 2.16 -21.75 0.98
C TRP A 225 2.64 -20.31 0.79
N PHE A 226 3.26 -19.69 1.80
CA PHE A 226 3.84 -18.35 1.69
C PHE A 226 4.95 -18.31 0.63
N LEU A 227 5.78 -19.35 0.56
CA LEU A 227 6.79 -19.50 -0.50
C LEU A 227 6.17 -19.69 -1.88
N THR A 228 5.05 -20.41 -1.99
CA THR A 228 4.29 -20.53 -3.24
C THR A 228 3.81 -19.16 -3.72
N ILE A 229 3.22 -18.35 -2.83
CA ILE A 229 2.83 -16.97 -3.16
C ILE A 229 4.03 -16.11 -3.53
N GLY A 230 5.14 -16.23 -2.80
CA GLY A 230 6.40 -15.58 -3.16
C GLY A 230 6.85 -15.97 -4.58
N ALA A 231 6.77 -17.25 -4.95
CA ALA A 231 7.14 -17.73 -6.28
C ALA A 231 6.17 -17.24 -7.38
N VAL A 232 4.87 -17.14 -7.08
CA VAL A 232 3.88 -16.50 -7.96
C VAL A 232 4.28 -15.05 -8.24
N VAL A 233 4.60 -14.27 -7.20
CA VAL A 233 5.03 -12.89 -7.33
C VAL A 233 6.35 -12.80 -8.09
N PHE A 234 7.36 -13.59 -7.71
CA PHE A 234 8.68 -13.61 -8.36
C PHE A 234 8.60 -13.79 -9.88
N THR A 235 7.68 -14.64 -10.34
CA THR A 235 7.54 -15.00 -11.75
C THR A 235 6.52 -14.16 -12.51
N SER A 236 5.77 -13.28 -11.85
CA SER A 236 4.70 -12.52 -12.51
C SER A 236 4.56 -11.05 -12.13
N VAL A 237 5.29 -10.55 -11.13
CA VAL A 237 5.24 -9.14 -10.70
C VAL A 237 5.64 -8.17 -11.80
N GLN A 238 6.43 -8.62 -12.78
CA GLN A 238 6.78 -7.84 -13.97
C GLN A 238 5.56 -7.48 -14.85
N THR A 239 4.36 -7.99 -14.54
CA THR A 239 3.10 -7.46 -15.08
C THR A 239 2.95 -5.96 -14.81
N GLN A 240 3.47 -5.47 -13.69
CA GLN A 240 3.54 -4.05 -13.36
C GLN A 240 4.46 -3.29 -14.32
N ASP A 241 5.66 -3.82 -14.56
CA ASP A 241 6.69 -3.16 -15.35
C ASP A 241 6.23 -2.91 -16.80
N MET A 242 5.24 -3.66 -17.31
CA MET A 242 4.72 -3.51 -18.68
C MET A 242 4.21 -2.11 -19.00
N TYR A 243 3.57 -1.42 -18.04
CA TYR A 243 3.05 -0.07 -18.25
C TYR A 243 3.97 1.04 -17.73
N ASP A 244 5.04 0.69 -17.01
CA ASP A 244 6.00 1.63 -16.41
C ASP A 244 7.31 1.72 -17.23
N GLN A 245 7.41 1.02 -18.38
CA GLN A 245 8.60 0.94 -19.25
C GLN A 245 9.24 2.30 -19.59
N ALA A 246 8.45 3.35 -19.83
CA ALA A 246 8.96 4.66 -20.20
C ALA A 246 9.76 5.30 -19.04
N GLY A 247 9.14 5.43 -17.86
CA GLY A 247 9.84 5.94 -16.67
C GLY A 247 10.94 4.99 -16.18
N ASP A 248 10.76 3.67 -16.27
CA ASP A 248 11.81 2.70 -15.95
C ASP A 248 13.05 2.91 -16.85
N GLY A 249 12.83 3.25 -18.12
CA GLY A 249 13.88 3.60 -19.07
C GLY A 249 14.63 4.88 -18.69
N LEU A 250 13.91 5.93 -18.27
CA LEU A 250 14.50 7.19 -17.80
C LEU A 250 15.41 6.97 -16.57
N ARG A 251 14.95 6.16 -15.62
CA ARG A 251 15.74 5.79 -14.43
C ARG A 251 16.90 4.83 -14.73
N GLY A 252 16.93 4.23 -15.93
CA GLY A 252 17.93 3.21 -16.28
C GLY A 252 17.71 1.87 -15.59
N ARG A 253 16.47 1.53 -15.22
CA ARG A 253 16.12 0.26 -14.59
C ARG A 253 16.24 -0.90 -15.56
N LYS A 254 16.78 -2.01 -15.06
CA LYS A 254 16.76 -3.29 -15.75
C LYS A 254 15.51 -4.09 -15.40
N THR A 255 14.34 -3.65 -15.85
CA THR A 255 13.08 -4.41 -15.72
C THR A 255 12.97 -5.50 -16.79
N VAL A 256 12.13 -6.52 -16.57
CA VAL A 256 11.97 -7.64 -17.51
C VAL A 256 11.68 -7.15 -18.95
N PRO A 257 10.67 -6.28 -19.20
CA PRO A 257 10.41 -5.82 -20.57
C PRO A 257 11.56 -5.02 -21.20
N LEU A 258 12.40 -4.34 -20.41
CA LEU A 258 13.56 -3.61 -20.93
C LEU A 258 14.78 -4.52 -21.17
N VAL A 259 14.92 -5.60 -20.41
CA VAL A 259 16.05 -6.54 -20.51
C VAL A 259 15.83 -7.58 -21.61
N VAL A 260 14.65 -8.22 -21.64
CA VAL A 260 14.36 -9.30 -22.60
C VAL A 260 13.44 -8.86 -23.74
N GLY A 261 12.93 -7.64 -23.71
CA GLY A 261 11.96 -7.11 -24.67
C GLY A 261 10.50 -7.37 -24.29
N ASP A 262 9.62 -6.42 -24.66
CA ASP A 262 8.17 -6.44 -24.37
C ASP A 262 7.51 -7.79 -24.75
N HIS A 263 7.83 -8.34 -25.93
CA HIS A 263 7.23 -9.57 -26.41
C HIS A 263 7.51 -10.77 -25.50
N TYR A 264 8.77 -10.96 -25.12
CA TYR A 264 9.17 -12.09 -24.27
C TYR A 264 8.74 -11.88 -22.81
N ALA A 265 8.68 -10.64 -22.33
CA ALA A 265 8.12 -10.31 -21.02
C ALA A 265 6.63 -10.68 -20.93
N ARG A 266 5.84 -10.42 -21.97
CA ARG A 266 4.42 -10.81 -22.03
C ARG A 266 4.24 -12.33 -21.97
N TRP A 267 5.08 -13.07 -22.68
CA TRP A 267 5.05 -14.54 -22.62
C TRP A 267 5.48 -15.09 -21.26
N SER A 268 6.49 -14.49 -20.61
CA SER A 268 6.90 -14.92 -19.27
C SER A 268 5.76 -14.77 -18.25
N ILE A 269 5.02 -13.65 -18.32
CA ILE A 269 3.82 -13.43 -17.52
C ILE A 269 2.76 -14.49 -17.84
N ALA A 270 2.46 -14.70 -19.12
CA ALA A 270 1.41 -15.63 -19.54
C ALA A 270 1.68 -17.09 -19.08
N ILE A 271 2.93 -17.54 -19.23
CA ILE A 271 3.37 -18.87 -18.80
C ILE A 271 3.25 -19.00 -17.28
N ALA A 272 3.74 -18.02 -16.52
CA ALA A 272 3.63 -18.01 -15.07
C ALA A 272 2.15 -18.09 -14.61
N MET A 273 1.28 -17.26 -15.19
CA MET A 273 -0.17 -17.27 -14.91
C MET A 273 -0.79 -18.66 -15.11
N ALA A 274 -0.46 -19.31 -16.23
CA ALA A 274 -1.00 -20.64 -16.56
C ALA A 274 -0.53 -21.70 -15.56
N ILE A 275 0.78 -21.74 -15.27
CA ILE A 275 1.37 -22.70 -14.32
C ILE A 275 0.73 -22.57 -12.94
N TRP A 276 0.73 -21.36 -12.39
CA TRP A 276 0.26 -21.14 -11.02
C TRP A 276 -1.25 -21.34 -10.86
N SER A 277 -2.03 -21.11 -11.92
CA SER A 277 -3.47 -21.33 -11.89
C SER A 277 -3.88 -22.80 -11.82
N VAL A 278 -2.98 -23.70 -12.22
CA VAL A 278 -3.14 -25.15 -12.03
C VAL A 278 -2.48 -25.59 -10.74
N PHE A 279 -1.28 -25.10 -10.45
CA PHE A 279 -0.50 -25.51 -9.28
C PHE A 279 -1.19 -25.16 -7.96
N CYS A 280 -1.65 -23.93 -7.76
CA CYS A 280 -2.23 -23.49 -6.48
C CYS A 280 -3.47 -24.31 -6.04
N PRO A 281 -4.49 -24.55 -6.89
CA PRO A 281 -5.61 -25.41 -6.50
C PRO A 281 -5.18 -26.89 -6.29
N THR A 282 -4.15 -27.36 -7.01
CA THR A 282 -3.58 -28.70 -6.82
C THR A 282 -2.86 -28.82 -5.48
N PHE A 283 -2.06 -27.82 -5.09
CA PHE A 283 -1.38 -27.74 -3.79
C PHE A 283 -2.36 -27.90 -2.63
N TRP A 284 -3.53 -27.26 -2.75
CA TRP A 284 -4.61 -27.36 -1.76
C TRP A 284 -5.54 -28.57 -1.94
N GLN A 285 -5.34 -29.38 -2.98
CA GLN A 285 -6.19 -30.52 -3.35
C GLN A 285 -7.67 -30.10 -3.42
N LEU A 286 -7.94 -29.04 -4.17
CA LEU A 286 -9.29 -28.50 -4.36
C LEU A 286 -10.02 -29.18 -5.52
N GLY A 287 -11.31 -28.88 -5.64
CA GLY A 287 -12.17 -29.45 -6.70
C GLY A 287 -12.29 -28.54 -7.93
N PRO A 288 -13.00 -29.00 -8.98
CA PRO A 288 -13.06 -28.32 -10.29
C PRO A 288 -13.44 -26.83 -10.24
N GLY A 289 -14.32 -26.43 -9.31
CA GLY A 289 -14.70 -25.02 -9.14
C GLY A 289 -13.52 -24.09 -8.81
N SER A 290 -12.55 -24.54 -8.02
CA SER A 290 -11.36 -23.73 -7.68
C SER A 290 -10.39 -23.63 -8.85
N TYR A 291 -10.26 -24.69 -9.65
CA TYR A 291 -9.53 -24.65 -10.92
C TYR A 291 -10.20 -23.69 -11.90
N ALA A 292 -11.52 -23.78 -12.09
CA ALA A 292 -12.26 -22.89 -12.98
C ALA A 292 -12.10 -21.42 -12.57
N MET A 293 -12.26 -21.09 -11.28
CA MET A 293 -12.07 -19.73 -10.77
C MET A 293 -10.67 -19.18 -11.08
N SER A 294 -9.63 -19.98 -10.80
CA SER A 294 -8.24 -19.57 -11.04
C SER A 294 -7.90 -19.45 -12.53
N MET A 295 -8.35 -20.41 -13.35
CA MET A 295 -8.06 -20.48 -14.78
C MET A 295 -8.84 -19.44 -15.60
N ILE A 296 -10.08 -19.12 -15.22
CA ILE A 296 -10.86 -18.07 -15.90
C ILE A 296 -10.21 -16.71 -15.68
N THR A 297 -9.87 -16.39 -14.42
CA THR A 297 -9.25 -15.10 -14.09
C THR A 297 -7.85 -14.98 -14.68
N SER A 298 -7.03 -16.04 -14.64
CA SER A 298 -5.71 -16.03 -15.30
C SER A 298 -5.81 -16.03 -16.82
N GLY A 299 -6.79 -16.71 -17.41
CA GLY A 299 -7.06 -16.69 -18.85
C GLY A 299 -7.39 -15.30 -19.37
N ILE A 300 -8.15 -14.51 -18.60
CA ILE A 300 -8.41 -13.08 -18.91
C ILE A 300 -7.10 -12.30 -18.89
N ILE A 301 -6.23 -12.51 -17.89
CA ILE A 301 -4.92 -11.84 -17.81
C ILE A 301 -4.05 -12.24 -19.01
N ILE A 302 -3.90 -13.53 -19.30
CA ILE A 302 -3.12 -14.07 -20.42
C ILE A 302 -3.60 -13.46 -21.74
N PHE A 303 -4.90 -13.52 -22.02
CA PHE A 303 -5.47 -12.96 -23.23
C PHE A 303 -5.15 -11.47 -23.37
N ARG A 304 -5.36 -10.69 -22.30
CA ARG A 304 -5.08 -9.25 -22.31
C ARG A 304 -3.59 -8.97 -22.49
N THR A 305 -2.73 -9.62 -21.73
CA THR A 305 -1.27 -9.46 -21.79
C THR A 305 -0.74 -9.72 -23.20
N LEU A 306 -1.26 -10.73 -23.90
CA LEU A 306 -0.79 -11.08 -25.26
C LEU A 306 -1.41 -10.23 -26.38
N THR A 307 -2.63 -9.71 -26.20
CA THR A 307 -3.38 -9.03 -27.28
C THR A 307 -3.50 -7.52 -27.13
N LYS A 308 -3.41 -6.97 -25.91
CA LYS A 308 -3.56 -5.54 -25.63
C LYS A 308 -2.19 -4.97 -25.23
N ARG A 309 -1.72 -3.95 -25.96
CA ARG A 309 -0.36 -3.40 -25.80
C ARG A 309 -0.32 -1.90 -25.52
N SER A 310 -1.40 -1.33 -24.98
CA SER A 310 -1.43 0.07 -24.59
C SER A 310 -1.23 0.21 -23.08
N VAL A 311 -0.58 1.29 -22.65
CA VAL A 311 -0.35 1.62 -21.23
C VAL A 311 -1.64 1.55 -20.39
N PRO A 312 -2.80 2.11 -20.82
CA PRO A 312 -4.04 1.97 -20.06
C PRO A 312 -4.51 0.51 -19.96
N ALA A 313 -4.31 -0.28 -21.00
CA ALA A 313 -4.69 -1.68 -21.00
C ALA A 313 -3.82 -2.51 -20.05
N ASP A 314 -2.52 -2.27 -20.03
CA ASP A 314 -1.56 -2.92 -19.12
C ASP A 314 -1.82 -2.51 -17.66
N LYS A 315 -2.13 -1.23 -17.38
CA LYS A 315 -2.59 -0.78 -16.05
C LYS A 315 -3.85 -1.54 -15.59
N LEU A 316 -4.81 -1.75 -16.47
CA LEU A 316 -6.00 -2.55 -16.15
C LEU A 316 -5.64 -4.03 -15.95
N THR A 317 -4.78 -4.60 -16.78
CA THR A 317 -4.32 -5.99 -16.64
C THR A 317 -3.64 -6.22 -15.29
N PHE A 318 -2.81 -5.28 -14.82
CA PHE A 318 -2.20 -5.36 -13.49
C PHE A 318 -3.23 -5.28 -12.36
N ARG A 319 -4.31 -4.49 -12.49
CA ARG A 319 -5.41 -4.51 -11.50
C ARG A 319 -6.11 -5.87 -11.46
N ILE A 320 -6.33 -6.50 -12.62
CA ILE A 320 -6.92 -7.84 -12.71
C ILE A 320 -5.96 -8.88 -12.11
N TRP A 321 -4.65 -8.73 -12.31
CA TRP A 321 -3.62 -9.56 -11.65
C TRP A 321 -3.72 -9.49 -10.12
N ASN A 322 -3.92 -8.29 -9.55
CA ASN A 322 -4.13 -8.15 -8.10
C ASN A 322 -5.42 -8.86 -7.62
N LEU A 323 -6.49 -8.84 -8.43
CA LEU A 323 -7.71 -9.62 -8.13
C LEU A 323 -7.43 -11.13 -8.19
N TRP A 324 -6.68 -11.59 -9.18
CA TRP A 324 -6.27 -12.99 -9.29
C TRP A 324 -5.45 -13.45 -8.09
N MET A 325 -4.51 -12.63 -7.61
CA MET A 325 -3.78 -12.89 -6.37
C MET A 325 -4.74 -13.13 -5.19
N VAL A 326 -5.72 -12.24 -4.98
CA VAL A 326 -6.74 -12.43 -3.93
C VAL A 326 -7.54 -13.73 -4.11
N MET A 327 -7.81 -14.15 -5.34
CA MET A 327 -8.46 -15.44 -5.62
C MET A 327 -7.59 -16.64 -5.21
N LEU A 328 -6.27 -16.56 -5.40
CA LEU A 328 -5.33 -17.57 -4.88
C LEU A 328 -5.36 -17.59 -3.34
N TYR A 329 -5.45 -16.41 -2.71
CA TYR A 329 -5.45 -16.27 -1.25
C TYR A 329 -6.67 -16.91 -0.58
N LEU A 330 -7.76 -17.12 -1.31
CA LEU A 330 -8.97 -17.81 -0.83
C LEU A 330 -8.80 -19.34 -0.70
N MET A 331 -7.81 -19.93 -1.38
CA MET A 331 -7.68 -21.39 -1.48
C MET A 331 -7.53 -22.13 -0.13
N PRO A 332 -6.72 -21.67 0.83
CA PRO A 332 -6.64 -22.30 2.15
C PRO A 332 -7.99 -22.29 2.89
N LEU A 333 -8.77 -21.21 2.73
CA LEU A 333 -10.11 -21.10 3.32
C LEU A 333 -11.09 -22.07 2.65
N PHE A 334 -11.04 -22.23 1.32
CA PHE A 334 -11.85 -23.23 0.62
C PHE A 334 -11.52 -24.66 1.05
N LYS A 335 -10.23 -24.97 1.27
CA LYS A 335 -9.81 -26.25 1.82
C LYS A 335 -10.44 -26.49 3.19
N ARG A 336 -10.45 -25.48 4.06
CA ARG A 336 -11.09 -25.55 5.37
C ARG A 336 -12.59 -25.81 5.27
N ILE A 337 -13.31 -25.06 4.44
CA ILE A 337 -14.77 -25.17 4.28
C ILE A 337 -15.16 -26.54 3.72
N LYS A 338 -14.37 -27.10 2.80
CA LYS A 338 -14.61 -28.46 2.28
C LYS A 338 -14.26 -29.56 3.30
N GLY A 339 -13.23 -29.35 4.12
CA GLY A 339 -12.82 -30.31 5.15
C GLY A 339 -13.71 -30.30 6.41
N GLY A 340 -14.45 -29.22 6.65
CA GLY A 340 -15.47 -29.10 7.68
C GLY A 340 -16.85 -28.98 7.04
N SER A 341 -17.48 -30.10 6.73
CA SER A 341 -18.81 -30.20 6.14
C SER A 341 -19.83 -29.29 6.84
N TRP A 342 -20.25 -28.23 6.16
CA TRP A 342 -21.59 -27.68 6.25
C TRP A 342 -22.29 -27.91 4.91
N LEU A 343 -22.65 -29.18 4.68
CA LEU A 343 -23.78 -29.62 3.88
C LEU A 343 -24.46 -30.71 4.69
#